data_AF-A0A098S9S1-F1
#
_entry.id   AF-A0A098S9S1-F1
#
_cell.length_a   1.000
_cell.length_b   1.000
_cell.length_c   1.000
_cell.angle_alpha   90.00
_cell.angle_beta   90.00
_cell.angle_gamma   90.00
#
_symmetry.space_group_name_H-M   'P 1'
#
loop_
_entity.id
_entity.type
_entity.pdbx_description
1 polymer ?
#
loop_
_entity_poly.entity_id
_entity_poly.type
_entity_poly.pdbx_seq_one_letter_code
_entity_poly.pdbx_strand_id
1 'polypeptide(L)'
;MPQNINVHQPDDRFFKSAMSDPEVVKAYLQHFYPKIATIADLASWKLENSVSLRPSLKRFEADIIYRCRFQGEADDHFYFCLLFEHKSKPDKYVAVQVGLYIMELLSSMVKKQSRELEPVLPLIFYNGKEKWVPQTLGQLFKEHPHHAVLEPYIPDFRFLFQDATRLSTEELLELVGVLLLERTQPNFVLIEAR
;
A
#
# COMPACT_ATOMS: atom_id res chain seq x y z
N MET A 1 38.43 8.41 3.83
CA MET A 1 37.53 7.86 2.80
C MET A 1 36.12 7.94 3.36
N PRO A 2 35.12 8.48 2.64
CA PRO A 2 33.75 8.46 3.15
C PRO A 2 33.32 6.99 3.32
N GLN A 3 32.78 6.68 4.50
CA GLN A 3 32.30 5.35 4.84
C GLN A 3 31.19 4.96 3.87
N ASN A 4 31.30 3.77 3.30
CA ASN A 4 30.30 3.21 2.41
C ASN A 4 29.10 2.79 3.27
N ILE A 5 28.10 3.66 3.39
CA ILE A 5 26.86 3.36 4.13
C ILE A 5 26.13 2.27 3.34
N ASN A 6 26.25 1.03 3.81
CA ASN A 6 25.55 -0.10 3.21
C ASN A 6 24.10 -0.06 3.72
N VAL A 7 23.24 0.69 3.02
CA VAL A 7 21.80 0.72 3.30
C VAL A 7 21.25 -0.65 2.92
N HIS A 8 21.14 -1.54 3.90
CA HIS A 8 20.44 -2.80 3.72
C HIS A 8 18.99 -2.49 3.37
N GLN A 9 18.49 -3.11 2.29
CA GLN A 9 17.09 -3.00 1.91
C GLN A 9 16.23 -3.37 3.13
N PRO A 10 15.25 -2.52 3.51
CA PRO A 10 14.41 -2.80 4.66
C PRO A 10 13.73 -4.16 4.49
N ASP A 11 13.87 -5.02 5.51
CA ASP A 11 13.16 -6.30 5.52
C ASP A 11 11.65 -6.08 5.68
N ASP A 12 10.87 -7.10 5.34
CA ASP A 12 9.41 -7.04 5.37
C ASP A 12 8.86 -6.59 6.74
N ARG A 13 9.46 -7.09 7.84
CA ARG A 13 9.05 -6.73 9.21
C ARG A 13 9.27 -5.26 9.53
N PHE A 14 10.41 -4.70 9.12
CA PHE A 14 10.68 -3.28 9.32
C PHE A 14 9.68 -2.43 8.55
N PHE A 15 9.45 -2.73 7.27
CA PHE A 15 8.51 -1.98 6.44
C PHE A 15 7.08 -2.06 6.98
N LYS A 16 6.64 -3.25 7.41
CA LYS A 16 5.33 -3.45 8.03
C LYS A 16 5.18 -2.69 9.35
N SER A 17 6.21 -2.72 10.20
CA SER A 17 6.22 -1.95 11.45
C SER A 17 6.12 -0.46 11.19
N ALA A 18 6.84 0.02 10.19
CA ALA A 18 6.86 1.40 9.75
C ALA A 18 5.49 1.86 9.23
N MET A 19 4.95 1.12 8.26
CA MET A 19 3.67 1.45 7.64
C MET A 19 2.47 1.17 8.54
N SER A 20 2.67 0.68 9.77
CA SER A 20 1.61 0.61 10.79
C SER A 20 1.45 1.93 11.55
N ASP A 21 2.39 2.85 11.41
CA ASP A 21 2.35 4.18 11.99
C ASP A 21 1.63 5.16 11.04
N PRO A 22 0.49 5.75 11.44
CA PRO A 22 -0.22 6.73 10.61
C PRO A 22 0.64 7.90 10.16
N GLU A 23 1.57 8.42 10.97
CA GLU A 23 2.39 9.58 10.61
C GLU A 23 3.38 9.24 9.49
N VAL A 24 3.96 8.03 9.55
CA VAL A 24 4.78 7.48 8.48
C VAL A 24 4.02 7.46 7.17
N VAL A 25 2.79 6.95 7.18
CA VAL A 25 2.04 6.77 5.93
C VAL A 25 1.58 8.11 5.36
N LYS A 26 1.26 9.10 6.21
CA LYS A 26 0.95 10.47 5.77
C LYS A 26 2.13 11.07 5.02
N ALA A 27 3.32 11.04 5.62
CA ALA A 27 4.53 11.58 5.00
C ALA A 27 4.90 10.82 3.71
N TYR A 28 4.75 9.49 3.71
CA TYR A 28 4.92 8.67 2.52
C TYR A 28 3.98 9.11 1.38
N LEU A 29 2.68 9.30 1.64
CA LEU A 29 1.73 9.75 0.61
C LEU A 29 2.00 11.18 0.15
N GLN A 30 2.34 12.09 1.06
CA GLN A 30 2.71 13.46 0.71
C GLN A 30 3.89 13.50 -0.26
N HIS A 31 4.87 12.60 -0.07
CA HIS A 31 6.05 12.53 -0.91
C HIS A 31 5.79 11.81 -2.24
N PHE A 32 5.33 10.55 -2.19
CA PHE A 32 5.24 9.70 -3.38
C PHE A 32 3.94 9.85 -4.16
N TYR A 33 2.86 10.29 -3.51
CA TYR A 33 1.53 10.41 -4.11
C TYR A 33 0.85 11.75 -3.75
N PRO A 34 1.48 12.91 -4.03
CA PRO A 34 1.01 14.21 -3.56
C PRO A 34 -0.42 14.56 -4.02
N LYS A 35 -0.84 14.06 -5.19
CA LYS A 35 -2.21 14.24 -5.70
C LYS A 35 -3.24 13.53 -4.81
N ILE A 36 -2.92 12.34 -4.31
CA ILE A 36 -3.75 11.60 -3.35
C ILE A 36 -3.71 12.30 -1.99
N ALA A 37 -2.53 12.75 -1.54
CA ALA A 37 -2.41 13.48 -0.28
C ALA A 37 -3.21 14.79 -0.26
N THR A 38 -3.31 15.50 -1.39
CA THR A 38 -4.04 16.78 -1.50
C THR A 38 -5.54 16.62 -1.27
N ILE A 39 -6.10 15.48 -1.69
CA ILE A 39 -7.53 15.21 -1.52
C ILE A 39 -7.82 14.50 -0.21
N ALA A 40 -6.82 14.02 0.54
CA ALA A 40 -7.00 13.26 1.77
C ALA A 40 -6.97 14.15 3.02
N ASP A 41 -7.97 14.04 3.90
CA ASP A 41 -7.90 14.56 5.27
C ASP A 41 -6.96 13.65 6.07
N LEU A 42 -5.67 13.95 6.03
CA LEU A 42 -4.62 13.19 6.69
C LEU A 42 -4.82 13.13 8.21
N ALA A 43 -5.56 14.06 8.83
CA ALA A 43 -5.86 14.01 10.26
C ALA A 43 -6.91 12.93 10.61
N SER A 44 -7.69 12.48 9.64
CA SER A 44 -8.72 11.44 9.82
C SER A 44 -8.21 10.00 9.72
N TRP A 45 -6.92 9.80 9.44
CA TRP A 45 -6.32 8.50 9.19
C TRP A 45 -6.49 7.55 10.35
N LYS A 46 -7.14 6.42 10.08
CA LYS A 46 -7.34 5.36 11.06
C LYS A 46 -6.91 4.02 10.51
N LEU A 47 -6.02 3.35 11.24
CA LEU A 47 -5.67 1.97 10.99
C LEU A 47 -6.89 1.08 11.28
N GLU A 48 -7.37 0.36 10.26
CA GLU A 48 -8.45 -0.61 10.41
C GLU A 48 -7.86 -1.98 10.68
N ASN A 49 -8.31 -2.61 11.77
CA ASN A 49 -7.84 -3.94 12.11
C ASN A 49 -8.42 -4.97 11.11
N SER A 50 -7.55 -5.65 10.35
CA SER A 50 -7.95 -6.68 9.37
C SER A 50 -8.83 -7.78 9.99
N VAL A 51 -8.69 -8.05 11.30
CA VAL A 51 -9.54 -8.97 12.08
C VAL A 51 -11.01 -8.53 12.09
N SER A 52 -11.27 -7.22 12.19
CA SER A 52 -12.60 -6.60 12.24
C SER A 52 -13.28 -6.57 10.88
N LEU A 53 -12.50 -6.55 9.80
CA LEU A 53 -12.99 -6.44 8.42
C LEU A 53 -13.46 -7.78 7.84
N ARG A 54 -12.86 -8.91 8.27
CA ARG A 54 -13.36 -10.32 8.28
C ARG A 54 -12.16 -11.28 8.40
N PRO A 55 -12.34 -12.55 8.82
CA PRO A 55 -11.28 -13.55 8.81
C PRO A 55 -10.69 -13.86 7.42
N SER A 56 -11.43 -13.59 6.34
CA SER A 56 -11.00 -13.76 4.95
C SER A 56 -9.82 -12.85 4.59
N LEU A 57 -9.84 -11.58 5.00
CA LEU A 57 -8.71 -10.65 4.78
C LEU A 57 -7.43 -11.12 5.50
N LYS A 58 -7.56 -11.81 6.64
CA LYS A 58 -6.43 -12.51 7.27
C LYS A 58 -5.91 -13.68 6.45
N ARG A 59 -6.79 -14.45 5.78
CA ARG A 59 -6.36 -15.56 4.89
C ARG A 59 -5.58 -15.06 3.69
N PHE A 60 -5.86 -13.83 3.31
CA PHE A 60 -5.21 -13.18 2.20
C PHE A 60 -3.91 -12.45 2.61
N GLU A 61 -3.61 -12.32 3.90
CA GLU A 61 -2.41 -11.64 4.40
C GLU A 61 -2.30 -10.17 3.99
N ALA A 62 -3.42 -9.48 3.76
CA ALA A 62 -3.43 -8.03 3.56
C ALA A 62 -2.65 -7.36 4.71
N ASP A 63 -1.57 -6.67 4.38
CA ASP A 63 -0.58 -6.28 5.39
C ASP A 63 -1.14 -5.20 6.30
N ILE A 64 -1.66 -4.12 5.70
CA ILE A 64 -2.12 -2.92 6.43
C ILE A 64 -3.25 -2.24 5.66
N ILE A 65 -4.30 -1.83 6.38
CA ILE A 65 -5.48 -1.17 5.82
C ILE A 65 -5.72 0.14 6.57
N TYR A 66 -5.69 1.26 5.86
CA TYR A 66 -6.06 2.57 6.40
C TYR A 66 -7.36 3.07 5.83
N ARG A 67 -8.13 3.79 6.65
CA ARG A 67 -9.33 4.51 6.24
C ARG A 67 -9.11 6.00 6.45
N CYS A 68 -9.44 6.81 5.45
CA CYS A 68 -9.25 8.26 5.45
C CYS A 68 -10.42 8.97 4.75
N ARG A 69 -10.83 10.15 5.25
CA ARG A 69 -11.82 11.04 4.62
C ARG A 69 -11.18 11.89 3.53
N PHE A 70 -11.97 12.42 2.59
CA PHE A 70 -11.49 13.49 1.71
C PHE A 70 -11.39 14.84 2.45
N GLN A 71 -10.56 15.75 1.94
CA GLN A 71 -10.34 17.06 2.50
C GLN A 71 -11.43 18.05 2.09
N GLY A 72 -11.94 18.84 3.04
CA GLY A 72 -12.87 19.94 2.78
C GLY A 72 -14.36 19.59 2.78
N GLU A 73 -14.72 18.33 3.00
CA GLU A 73 -16.12 17.88 3.06
C GLU A 73 -16.47 17.46 4.50
N ALA A 74 -17.35 18.22 5.15
CA ALA A 74 -17.72 18.00 6.55
C ALA A 74 -18.80 16.92 6.74
N ASP A 75 -19.63 16.65 5.72
CA ASP A 75 -20.83 15.81 5.86
C ASP A 75 -21.04 14.72 4.78
N ASP A 76 -20.26 14.66 3.68
CA ASP A 76 -20.39 13.61 2.66
C ASP A 76 -19.28 12.55 2.79
N HIS A 77 -19.69 11.29 2.92
CA HIS A 77 -18.83 10.20 3.38
C HIS A 77 -18.29 9.37 2.21
N PHE A 78 -17.07 9.63 1.75
CA PHE A 78 -16.28 8.62 1.03
C PHE A 78 -15.00 8.37 1.80
N TYR A 79 -14.80 7.13 2.23
CA TYR A 79 -13.60 6.78 2.96
C TYR A 79 -12.62 6.04 2.06
N PHE A 80 -11.63 6.76 1.61
CA PHE A 80 -10.53 6.17 0.88
C PHE A 80 -9.83 5.12 1.75
N CYS A 81 -9.81 3.88 1.25
CA CYS A 81 -9.18 2.76 1.93
C CYS A 81 -7.85 2.43 1.24
N LEU A 82 -6.71 2.74 1.88
CA LEU A 82 -5.40 2.37 1.35
C LEU A 82 -5.08 0.95 1.80
N LEU A 83 -4.97 0.06 0.83
CA LEU A 83 -4.52 -1.32 1.04
C LEU A 83 -3.04 -1.41 0.71
N PHE A 84 -2.22 -1.72 1.70
CA PHE A 84 -0.81 -2.03 1.49
C PHE A 84 -0.63 -3.53 1.29
N GLU A 85 0.05 -3.90 0.20
CA GLU A 85 0.54 -5.26 -0.05
C GLU A 85 2.06 -5.20 -0.24
N HIS A 86 2.80 -5.92 0.60
CA HIS A 86 4.24 -6.12 0.43
C HIS A 86 4.54 -7.30 -0.50
N LYS A 87 5.48 -7.14 -1.42
CA LYS A 87 6.05 -8.24 -2.21
C LYS A 87 7.57 -8.21 -2.17
N SER A 88 8.16 -9.34 -1.76
CA SER A 88 9.62 -9.59 -1.84
C SER A 88 10.05 -10.38 -3.07
N LYS A 89 9.09 -10.89 -3.86
CA LYS A 89 9.30 -11.65 -5.10
C LYS A 89 8.30 -11.22 -6.17
N PRO A 90 8.66 -11.30 -7.47
CA PRO A 90 7.72 -11.08 -8.54
C PRO A 90 6.49 -11.99 -8.42
N ASP A 91 5.30 -11.42 -8.55
CA ASP A 91 4.05 -12.17 -8.55
C ASP A 91 3.27 -11.86 -9.83
N LYS A 92 3.13 -12.87 -10.69
CA LYS A 92 2.43 -12.73 -11.97
C LYS A 92 0.95 -12.40 -11.76
N TYR A 93 0.31 -12.90 -10.70
CA TYR A 93 -1.13 -12.83 -10.50
C TYR A 93 -1.54 -11.91 -9.35
N VAL A 94 -0.66 -11.00 -8.92
CA VAL A 94 -0.93 -10.05 -7.82
C VAL A 94 -2.20 -9.23 -8.04
N ALA A 95 -2.56 -8.91 -9.29
CA ALA A 95 -3.83 -8.23 -9.56
C ALA A 95 -5.05 -9.08 -9.15
N VAL A 96 -5.03 -10.39 -9.35
CA VAL A 96 -6.13 -11.26 -8.89
C VAL A 96 -6.26 -11.19 -7.36
N GLN A 97 -5.13 -11.28 -6.66
CA GLN A 97 -5.08 -11.19 -5.20
C GLN A 97 -5.61 -9.83 -4.71
N VAL A 98 -5.07 -8.73 -5.23
CA VAL A 98 -5.49 -7.36 -4.88
C VAL A 98 -6.98 -7.13 -5.20
N GLY A 99 -7.44 -7.63 -6.34
CA GLY A 99 -8.86 -7.57 -6.73
C GLY A 99 -9.78 -8.27 -5.73
N LEU A 100 -9.36 -9.43 -5.20
CA LEU A 100 -10.11 -10.11 -4.14
C LEU A 100 -10.24 -9.25 -2.88
N TYR A 101 -9.21 -8.48 -2.52
CA TYR A 101 -9.25 -7.66 -1.31
C TYR A 101 -10.17 -6.46 -1.48
N ILE A 102 -10.09 -5.80 -2.65
CA ILE A 102 -11.00 -4.72 -3.02
C ILE A 102 -12.43 -5.22 -2.91
N MET A 103 -12.74 -6.35 -3.54
CA MET A 103 -14.09 -6.92 -3.52
C MET A 103 -14.54 -7.35 -2.12
N GLU A 104 -13.65 -7.90 -1.28
CA GLU A 104 -13.98 -8.25 0.10
C GLU A 104 -14.28 -7.01 0.95
N LEU A 105 -13.50 -5.93 0.79
CA LEU A 105 -13.73 -4.66 1.47
C LEU A 105 -15.05 -4.03 1.06
N LEU A 106 -15.31 -3.92 -0.25
CA LEU A 106 -16.58 -3.41 -0.78
C LEU A 106 -17.77 -4.28 -0.30
N SER A 107 -17.64 -5.60 -0.36
CA SER A 107 -18.65 -6.54 0.16
C SER A 107 -18.90 -6.35 1.66
N SER A 108 -17.86 -6.04 2.44
CA SER A 108 -17.98 -5.77 3.87
C SER A 108 -18.75 -4.48 4.16
N MET A 109 -18.58 -3.44 3.33
CA MET A 109 -19.31 -2.17 3.43
C MET A 109 -20.79 -2.38 3.17
N VAL A 110 -21.13 -3.03 2.05
CA VAL A 110 -22.52 -3.37 1.68
C VAL A 110 -23.24 -4.14 2.81
N LYS A 111 -22.57 -5.13 3.41
CA LYS A 111 -23.17 -5.95 4.47
C LYS A 111 -23.39 -5.20 5.78
N LYS A 112 -22.59 -4.16 6.08
CA LYS A 112 -22.72 -3.40 7.32
C LYS A 112 -23.92 -2.43 7.32
N GLN A 113 -24.63 -2.26 6.19
CA GLN A 113 -25.85 -1.44 5.95
C GLN A 113 -25.81 0.03 6.43
N SER A 114 -24.77 0.43 7.13
CA SER A 114 -24.50 1.73 7.75
C SER A 114 -23.30 2.43 7.10
N ARG A 115 -22.81 1.88 5.98
CA ARG A 115 -21.65 2.38 5.25
C ARG A 115 -21.99 2.43 3.76
N GLU A 116 -21.84 3.60 3.16
CA GLU A 116 -21.82 3.73 1.70
C GLU A 116 -20.58 3.03 1.13
N LEU A 117 -20.56 2.82 -0.19
CA LEU A 117 -19.40 2.25 -0.85
C LEU A 117 -18.28 3.28 -0.90
N GLU A 118 -17.10 2.85 -0.47
CA GLU A 118 -15.93 3.70 -0.36
C GLU A 118 -14.87 3.22 -1.36
N PRO A 119 -14.22 4.12 -2.12
CA PRO A 119 -13.14 3.71 -3.03
C PRO A 119 -11.99 3.05 -2.27
N VAL A 120 -11.55 1.89 -2.76
CA VAL A 120 -10.37 1.19 -2.24
C VAL A 120 -9.20 1.47 -3.19
N LEU A 121 -8.13 2.07 -2.66
CA LEU A 121 -6.89 2.23 -3.40
C LEU A 121 -5.88 1.18 -2.97
N PRO A 122 -5.48 0.27 -3.86
CA PRO A 122 -4.40 -0.65 -3.57
C PRO A 122 -3.04 0.01 -3.82
N LEU A 123 -2.12 -0.22 -2.91
CA LEU A 123 -0.73 0.14 -3.00
C LEU A 123 0.12 -1.11 -2.82
N ILE A 124 0.91 -1.41 -3.84
CA ILE A 124 1.87 -2.52 -3.83
C ILE A 124 3.25 -1.93 -3.57
N PHE A 125 3.86 -2.32 -2.46
CA PHE A 125 5.25 -2.03 -2.15
C PHE A 125 6.11 -3.24 -2.49
N TYR A 126 7.09 -3.05 -3.35
CA TYR A 126 7.98 -4.10 -3.81
C TYR A 126 9.42 -3.81 -3.39
N ASN A 127 10.05 -4.76 -2.71
CA ASN A 127 11.46 -4.69 -2.32
C ASN A 127 12.27 -5.92 -2.77
N GLY A 128 11.76 -6.68 -3.74
CA GLY A 128 12.43 -7.87 -4.24
C GLY A 128 13.67 -7.56 -5.08
N LYS A 129 14.59 -8.52 -5.16
CA LYS A 129 15.87 -8.36 -5.89
C LYS A 129 15.73 -8.35 -7.42
N GLU A 130 14.62 -8.89 -7.92
CA GLU A 130 14.37 -9.04 -9.35
C GLU A 130 13.67 -7.80 -9.90
N LYS A 131 13.91 -7.45 -11.17
CA LYS A 131 13.13 -6.37 -11.81
C LYS A 131 11.69 -6.83 -12.00
N TRP A 132 10.74 -6.07 -11.46
CA TRP A 132 9.33 -6.41 -11.58
C TRP A 132 8.47 -5.16 -11.71
N VAL A 133 7.39 -5.30 -12.49
CA VAL A 133 6.27 -4.37 -12.54
C VAL A 133 5.00 -5.23 -12.55
N PRO A 134 4.07 -5.02 -11.61
CA PRO A 134 2.82 -5.78 -11.57
C PRO A 134 1.96 -5.52 -12.80
N GLN A 135 1.36 -6.58 -13.33
CA GLN A 135 0.38 -6.49 -14.41
C GLN A 135 -1.01 -6.23 -13.83
N THR A 136 -1.79 -5.37 -14.48
CA THR A 136 -3.23 -5.19 -14.22
C THR A 136 -4.03 -6.40 -14.69
N LEU A 137 -5.28 -6.56 -14.24
CA LEU A 137 -6.16 -7.63 -14.74
C LEU A 137 -6.28 -7.59 -16.27
N GLY A 138 -6.56 -6.42 -16.85
CA GLY A 138 -6.66 -6.28 -18.32
C GLY A 138 -5.39 -6.75 -19.05
N GLN A 139 -4.21 -6.44 -18.52
CA GLN A 139 -2.94 -6.92 -19.11
C GLN A 139 -2.78 -8.44 -19.06
N LEU A 140 -3.27 -9.10 -18.00
CA LEU A 140 -3.21 -10.57 -17.89
C LEU A 140 -4.05 -11.29 -18.96
N PHE A 141 -5.13 -10.67 -19.42
CA PHE A 141 -6.02 -11.23 -20.43
C PHE A 141 -5.72 -10.74 -21.85
N LYS A 142 -4.77 -9.83 -22.04
CA LYS A 142 -4.50 -9.18 -23.34
C LYS A 142 -4.26 -10.17 -24.49
N GLU A 143 -3.62 -11.30 -24.21
CA GLU A 143 -3.30 -12.34 -25.19
C GLU A 143 -4.42 -13.38 -25.37
N HIS A 144 -5.58 -13.19 -24.74
CA HIS A 144 -6.72 -14.09 -24.91
C HIS A 144 -7.29 -13.98 -26.34
N PRO A 145 -7.55 -15.09 -27.07
CA PRO A 145 -7.98 -15.06 -28.47
C PRO A 145 -9.24 -14.22 -28.75
N HIS A 146 -10.10 -14.05 -27.75
CA HIS A 146 -11.35 -13.28 -27.82
C HIS A 146 -11.32 -11.99 -26.99
N HIS A 147 -10.13 -11.48 -26.63
CA HIS A 147 -9.99 -10.30 -25.77
C HIS A 147 -10.84 -9.11 -26.25
N ALA A 148 -10.87 -8.83 -27.55
CA ALA A 148 -11.64 -7.71 -28.10
C ALA A 148 -13.16 -7.77 -27.79
N VAL A 149 -13.72 -8.97 -27.57
CA VAL A 149 -15.13 -9.16 -27.19
C VAL A 149 -15.28 -9.22 -25.67
N LEU A 150 -14.29 -9.76 -24.97
CA LEU A 150 -14.36 -10.04 -23.53
C LEU A 150 -13.89 -8.86 -22.66
N GLU A 151 -13.12 -7.93 -23.19
CA GLU A 151 -12.52 -6.82 -22.44
C GLU A 151 -13.53 -6.01 -21.59
N PRO A 152 -14.74 -5.67 -22.09
CA PRO A 152 -15.73 -4.96 -21.28
C PRO A 152 -16.24 -5.73 -20.05
N TYR A 153 -16.00 -7.04 -19.97
CA TYR A 153 -16.42 -7.90 -18.87
C TYR A 153 -15.29 -8.17 -17.86
N ILE A 154 -14.09 -7.64 -18.11
CA ILE A 154 -12.94 -7.75 -17.21
C ILE A 154 -12.99 -6.57 -16.22
N PRO A 155 -12.94 -6.81 -14.90
CA PRO A 155 -12.91 -5.72 -13.93
C PRO A 155 -11.70 -4.79 -14.13
N ASP A 156 -11.95 -3.48 -14.12
CA ASP A 156 -10.91 -2.45 -14.25
C ASP A 156 -10.56 -1.85 -12.88
N PHE A 157 -9.29 -1.94 -12.52
CA PHE A 157 -8.69 -1.20 -11.42
C PHE A 157 -7.18 -1.10 -11.63
N ARG A 158 -6.56 -0.15 -10.93
CA ARG A 158 -5.11 0.06 -10.92
C ARG A 158 -4.60 0.08 -9.49
N PHE A 159 -3.29 -0.07 -9.35
CA PHE A 159 -2.58 0.04 -8.08
C PHE A 159 -1.57 1.17 -8.13
N LEU A 160 -1.38 1.82 -6.99
CA LEU A 160 -0.15 2.53 -6.72
C LEU A 160 0.96 1.48 -6.61
N PHE A 161 2.09 1.70 -7.28
CA PHE A 161 3.19 0.75 -7.26
C PHE A 161 4.48 1.47 -6.90
N GLN A 162 5.08 1.04 -5.79
CA GLN A 162 6.37 1.53 -5.35
C GLN A 162 7.40 0.41 -5.40
N ASP A 163 8.37 0.56 -6.29
CA ASP A 163 9.55 -0.30 -6.35
C ASP A 163 10.67 0.32 -5.51
N ALA A 164 10.90 -0.23 -4.32
CA ALA A 164 11.93 0.22 -3.39
C ALA A 164 13.34 0.10 -3.96
N THR A 165 13.57 -0.80 -4.92
CA THR A 165 14.88 -0.96 -5.57
C THR A 165 15.23 0.17 -6.52
N ARG A 166 14.24 1.00 -6.88
CA ARG A 166 14.40 2.15 -7.77
C ARG A 166 14.45 3.48 -7.03
N LEU A 167 14.26 3.46 -5.71
CA LEU A 167 14.40 4.64 -4.88
C LEU A 167 15.87 5.07 -4.81
N SER A 168 16.10 6.37 -4.95
CA SER A 168 17.43 6.94 -4.71
C SER A 168 17.82 6.79 -3.24
N THR A 169 19.11 6.98 -2.92
CA THR A 169 19.55 6.97 -1.52
C THR A 169 18.85 8.06 -0.72
N GLU A 170 18.58 9.22 -1.31
CA GLU A 170 17.82 10.31 -0.70
C GLU A 170 16.37 9.90 -0.45
N GLU A 171 15.70 9.27 -1.42
CA GLU A 171 14.31 8.80 -1.23
C GLU A 171 14.22 7.66 -0.22
N LEU A 172 15.24 6.79 -0.14
CA LEU A 172 15.35 5.76 0.89
C LEU A 172 15.64 6.36 2.26
N LEU A 173 16.51 7.37 2.35
CA LEU A 173 16.80 8.09 3.59
C LEU A 173 15.63 8.95 4.04
N GLU A 174 14.81 9.46 3.11
CA GLU A 174 13.58 10.17 3.44
C GLU A 174 12.51 9.20 3.88
N LEU A 175 12.38 8.04 3.20
CA LEU A 175 11.51 6.96 3.64
C LEU A 175 11.94 6.53 5.04
N VAL A 176 13.20 6.13 5.24
CA VAL A 176 13.78 5.75 6.55
C VAL A 176 13.73 6.90 7.56
N GLY A 177 13.91 8.15 7.15
CA GLY A 177 13.83 9.35 7.98
C GLY A 177 12.41 9.53 8.51
N VAL A 178 11.42 9.43 7.64
CA VAL A 178 10.00 9.31 7.99
C VAL A 178 9.77 8.13 8.93
N LEU A 179 10.44 6.97 8.72
CA LEU A 179 10.34 5.80 9.61
C LEU A 179 11.05 5.97 10.97
N LEU A 180 12.02 6.87 11.06
CA LEU A 180 12.87 7.10 12.24
C LEU A 180 12.46 8.36 13.04
N LEU A 181 11.71 9.29 12.43
CA LEU A 181 11.34 10.58 13.01
C LEU A 181 10.46 10.49 14.26
N GLU A 182 9.95 9.30 14.64
CA GLU A 182 9.27 9.10 15.93
C GLU A 182 9.92 8.06 16.88
N ARG A 183 11.20 7.71 16.70
CA ARG A 183 11.95 6.94 17.73
C ARG A 183 13.10 7.71 18.35
N THR A 184 12.80 8.79 19.07
CA THR A 184 13.60 9.11 20.28
C THR A 184 13.24 8.12 21.41
N GLN A 185 13.66 6.87 21.24
CA GLN A 185 13.74 5.86 22.30
C GLN A 185 15.21 5.43 22.40
N PRO A 186 15.83 5.43 23.60
CA PRO A 186 17.29 5.50 23.77
C PRO A 186 18.10 4.23 23.42
N ASN A 187 17.57 3.28 22.65
CA ASN A 187 18.23 1.99 22.37
C ASN A 187 18.10 1.52 20.92
N PHE A 188 18.47 2.35 19.95
CA PHE A 188 18.78 1.87 18.61
C PHE A 188 20.30 1.85 18.39
N VAL A 189 20.86 0.65 18.38
CA VAL A 189 22.23 0.39 17.94
C VAL A 189 22.17 0.21 16.43
N LEU A 190 22.79 1.12 15.68
CA LEU A 190 23.24 0.84 14.32
C LEU A 190 24.20 -0.35 14.42
N ILE A 191 23.78 -1.53 13.98
CA ILE A 191 24.68 -2.68 13.90
C ILE A 191 25.63 -2.39 12.75
N GLU A 192 26.80 -1.83 13.08
CA GLU A 192 27.98 -1.88 12.22
C GLU A 192 28.33 -3.35 12.00
N ALA A 193 28.22 -3.83 10.75
CA ALA A 193 28.74 -5.13 10.39
C ALA A 193 30.27 -5.11 10.48
N ARG A 194 30.84 -5.96 11.33
CA ARG A 194 32.23 -6.40 11.23
C ARG A 194 32.39 -7.44 10.14
#